data_AF-A0A496D940-F1
#
_entry.id   AF-A0A496D940-F1
#
_cell.length_a   1.000
_cell.length_b   1.000
_cell.length_c   1.000
_cell.angle_alpha   90.00
_cell.angle_beta   90.00
_cell.angle_gamma   90.00
#
_symmetry.space_group_name_H-M   'P 1'
#
loop_
_entity.id
_entity.type
_entity.pdbx_description
1 polymer ?
#
loop_
_entity_poly.entity_id
_entity_poly.type
_entity_poly.pdbx_seq_one_letter_code
_entity_poly.pdbx_strand_id
1 'polypeptide(L)'
;MDSLQRWKTQYRFYRTFFLSTLKFSVLVSFLFASMGAITFIILYNGNIMDSVKLWFRLIPTVGLGFDYIYKELTRKEEYFFYYNQGIGKYQLWIVTFIVMFICCNLLNQIIELCTQALK
;
A
#
# COMPACT_ATOMS: atom_id res chain seq x y z
N MET A 1 21.31 -15.50 -20.66
CA MET A 1 20.84 -14.20 -20.14
C MET A 1 21.67 -13.90 -18.91
N ASP A 2 22.45 -12.81 -18.94
CA ASP A 2 23.34 -12.49 -17.83
C ASP A 2 22.54 -12.29 -16.55
N SER A 3 23.05 -12.79 -15.43
CA SER A 3 22.39 -12.71 -14.11
C SER A 3 21.95 -11.28 -13.78
N LEU A 4 22.72 -10.29 -14.20
CA LEU A 4 22.44 -8.86 -14.06
C LEU A 4 21.18 -8.40 -14.84
N GLN A 5 21.00 -8.87 -16.08
CA GLN A 5 19.82 -8.54 -16.88
C GLN A 5 18.55 -9.16 -16.30
N ARG A 6 18.65 -10.37 -15.74
CA ARG A 6 17.53 -11.04 -15.07
C ARG A 6 17.06 -10.25 -13.84
N TRP A 7 18.00 -9.82 -13.00
CA TRP A 7 17.69 -8.98 -11.83
C TRP A 7 17.04 -7.64 -12.20
N LYS A 8 17.56 -6.96 -13.21
CA LYS A 8 17.01 -5.68 -13.69
C LYS A 8 15.56 -5.81 -14.16
N THR A 9 15.25 -6.93 -14.83
CA THR A 9 13.91 -7.24 -15.31
C THR A 9 12.97 -7.60 -14.16
N GLN A 10 13.40 -8.43 -13.21
CA GLN A 10 12.61 -8.78 -12.03
C GLN A 10 12.26 -7.54 -11.18
N TYR A 11 13.22 -6.64 -10.97
CA TYR A 11 12.97 -5.37 -10.28
C TYR A 11 11.88 -4.53 -10.95
N ARG A 12 11.88 -4.45 -12.29
CA ARG A 12 10.84 -3.73 -13.04
C ARG A 12 9.46 -4.33 -12.79
N PHE A 13 9.35 -5.66 -12.72
CA PHE A 13 8.09 -6.34 -12.41
C PHE A 13 7.59 -6.03 -10.99
N TYR A 14 8.46 -6.12 -9.98
CA TYR A 14 8.10 -5.74 -8.61
C TYR A 14 7.64 -4.28 -8.53
N ARG A 15 8.36 -3.37 -9.21
CA ARG A 15 8.00 -1.94 -9.24
C ARG A 15 6.65 -1.70 -9.91
N THR A 16 6.40 -2.33 -11.06
CA THR A 16 5.12 -2.18 -11.76
C THR A 16 3.96 -2.72 -10.94
N PHE A 17 4.14 -3.90 -10.34
CA PHE A 17 3.15 -4.51 -9.46
C PHE A 17 2.86 -3.60 -8.25
N PHE A 18 3.90 -3.14 -7.56
CA PHE A 18 3.80 -2.23 -6.44
C PHE A 18 3.05 -0.94 -6.79
N LEU A 19 3.39 -0.28 -7.90
CA LEU A 19 2.73 0.96 -8.31
C LEU A 19 1.25 0.76 -8.67
N SER A 20 0.93 -0.35 -9.32
CA SER A 20 -0.47 -0.73 -9.60
C SER A 20 -1.25 -0.92 -8.30
N THR A 21 -0.69 -1.69 -7.36
CA THR A 21 -1.34 -1.96 -6.06
C THR A 21 -1.42 -0.71 -5.19
N LEU A 22 -0.41 0.15 -5.20
CA LEU A 22 -0.39 1.40 -4.44
C LEU A 22 -1.53 2.34 -4.82
N LYS A 23 -1.77 2.55 -6.12
CA LYS A 23 -2.85 3.44 -6.57
C LYS A 23 -4.21 3.00 -6.07
N PHE A 24 -4.51 1.71 -6.20
CA PHE A 24 -5.79 1.15 -5.75
C PHE A 24 -5.89 1.15 -4.22
N SER A 25 -4.84 0.69 -3.55
CA SER A 25 -4.77 0.63 -2.10
C SER A 25 -4.95 2.00 -1.44
N VAL A 26 -4.32 3.05 -1.97
CA VAL A 26 -4.48 4.42 -1.45
C VAL A 26 -5.92 4.89 -1.59
N LEU A 27 -6.55 4.62 -2.74
CA LEU A 27 -7.92 5.04 -3.02
C LEU A 27 -8.93 4.34 -2.11
N VAL A 28 -8.82 3.01 -1.96
CA VAL A 28 -9.69 2.25 -1.04
C VAL A 28 -9.48 2.71 0.40
N SER A 29 -8.24 2.80 0.86
CA SER A 29 -7.96 3.22 2.24
C SER A 29 -8.40 4.65 2.52
N PHE A 30 -8.37 5.54 1.52
CA PHE A 30 -8.91 6.89 1.66
C PHE A 30 -10.42 6.88 1.89
N LEU A 31 -11.19 6.09 1.12
CA LEU A 31 -12.64 5.96 1.30
C LEU A 31 -13.00 5.42 2.70
N PHE A 32 -12.29 4.37 3.15
CA PHE A 32 -12.51 3.81 4.49
C PHE A 32 -12.10 4.79 5.60
N ALA A 33 -10.96 5.46 5.44
CA ALA A 33 -10.51 6.46 6.40
C ALA A 33 -11.44 7.67 6.46
N SER A 34 -12.00 8.14 5.34
CA SER A 34 -12.95 9.25 5.34
C SER A 34 -14.26 8.88 6.02
N MET A 35 -14.77 7.66 5.79
CA MET A 35 -15.94 7.16 6.52
C MET A 35 -15.67 7.09 8.03
N GLY A 36 -14.52 6.53 8.43
CA GLY A 36 -14.12 6.45 9.84
C GLY A 36 -13.87 7.82 10.48
N ALA A 37 -13.27 8.76 9.75
CA ALA A 37 -13.01 10.12 10.22
C ALA A 37 -14.31 10.90 10.47
N ILE A 38 -15.30 10.76 9.59
CA ILE A 38 -16.63 11.36 9.77
C ILE A 38 -17.26 10.82 11.07
N THR A 39 -17.23 9.51 11.29
CA THR A 39 -17.75 8.91 12.53
C THR A 39 -16.97 9.39 13.76
N PHE A 40 -15.64 9.44 13.69
CA PHE A 40 -14.79 9.78 14.83
C PHE A 40 -14.85 11.27 15.21
N ILE A 41 -14.88 12.16 14.22
CA ILE A 41 -14.97 13.61 14.43
C ILE A 41 -16.37 13.97 14.94
N ILE A 42 -17.44 13.40 14.37
CA ILE A 42 -18.83 13.74 14.73
C ILE A 42 -19.24 13.14 16.08
N LEU A 43 -18.90 11.87 16.36
CA LEU A 43 -19.35 11.21 17.61
C LEU A 43 -18.38 11.35 18.79
N TYR A 44 -17.08 11.48 18.54
CA TYR A 44 -16.07 11.38 19.60
C TYR A 44 -15.23 12.66 19.77
N ASN A 45 -15.57 13.74 19.06
CA ASN A 45 -14.86 15.02 19.10
C ASN A 45 -13.35 14.85 18.85
N GLY A 46 -13.01 13.93 17.94
CA GLY A 46 -11.65 13.50 17.69
C GLY A 46 -10.82 14.48 16.86
N ASN A 47 -9.49 14.40 17.00
CA ASN A 47 -8.57 15.26 16.26
C ASN A 47 -8.35 14.76 14.82
N ILE A 48 -8.23 15.69 13.88
CA ILE A 48 -7.93 15.41 12.45
C ILE A 48 -6.64 14.59 12.31
N MET A 49 -5.65 14.82 13.18
CA MET A 49 -4.38 14.09 13.16
C MET A 49 -4.57 12.57 13.37
N ASP A 50 -5.51 12.16 14.21
CA ASP A 50 -5.75 10.74 14.47
C ASP A 50 -6.40 10.05 13.26
N SER A 51 -7.18 10.80 12.48
CA SER A 51 -7.76 10.32 11.22
C SER A 51 -6.69 10.13 10.14
N VAL A 52 -5.69 11.01 10.08
CA VAL A 52 -4.54 10.88 9.18
C VAL A 52 -3.69 9.65 9.55
N LYS A 53 -3.43 9.45 10.84
CA LYS A 53 -2.73 8.25 11.34
C LYS A 53 -3.48 6.97 11.00
N LEU A 54 -4.81 6.97 11.16
CA LEU A 54 -5.66 5.85 10.80
C LEU A 54 -5.56 5.55 9.29
N TRP A 55 -5.60 6.58 8.45
CA TRP A 55 -5.47 6.41 7.00
C TRP A 55 -4.16 5.72 6.61
N PHE A 56 -3.02 6.17 7.13
CA PHE A 56 -1.72 5.54 6.84
C PHE A 56 -1.64 4.07 7.32
N ARG A 57 -2.33 3.71 8.40
CA ARG A 57 -2.41 2.31 8.87
C ARG A 57 -3.29 1.44 7.97
N LEU A 58 -4.33 2.02 7.38
CA LEU A 58 -5.27 1.32 6.51
C LEU A 58 -4.70 1.03 5.11
N ILE A 59 -3.70 1.79 4.64
CA ILE A 59 -3.05 1.56 3.33
C ILE A 59 -2.42 0.15 3.24
N PRO A 60 -1.43 -0.22 4.06
CA PRO A 60 -0.79 -1.53 3.95
C PRO A 60 -1.66 -2.71 4.38
N THR A 61 -2.84 -2.46 4.97
CA THR A 61 -3.73 -3.50 5.51
C THR A 61 -4.99 -3.65 4.67
N VAL A 62 -6.00 -2.79 4.90
CA VAL A 62 -7.29 -2.82 4.24
C VAL A 62 -7.15 -2.55 2.74
N GLY A 63 -6.41 -1.51 2.36
CA GLY A 63 -6.21 -1.16 0.95
C GLY A 63 -5.52 -2.27 0.17
N LEU A 64 -4.45 -2.85 0.73
CA LEU A 64 -3.75 -3.97 0.13
C LEU A 64 -4.64 -5.23 0.04
N GLY A 65 -5.41 -5.52 1.09
CA GLY A 65 -6.32 -6.68 1.12
C GLY A 65 -7.43 -6.58 0.08
N PHE A 66 -8.01 -5.39 -0.11
CA PHE A 66 -9.00 -5.16 -1.16
C PHE A 66 -8.37 -5.20 -2.56
N ASP A 67 -7.16 -4.67 -2.76
CA ASP A 67 -6.44 -4.81 -4.04
C ASP A 67 -6.19 -6.29 -4.36
N TYR A 68 -5.83 -7.09 -3.36
CA TYR A 68 -5.65 -8.53 -3.51
C TYR A 68 -6.92 -9.20 -4.01
N ILE A 69 -8.06 -8.96 -3.34
CA ILE A 69 -9.36 -9.53 -3.74
C ILE A 69 -9.74 -9.04 -5.14
N TYR A 70 -9.56 -7.75 -5.43
CA TYR A 70 -9.88 -7.19 -6.75
C TYR A 70 -9.07 -7.82 -7.87
N LYS A 71 -7.75 -7.94 -7.72
CA LYS A 71 -6.87 -8.59 -8.69
C LYS A 71 -7.14 -10.08 -8.80
N GLU A 72 -7.51 -10.71 -7.70
CA GLU A 72 -7.95 -12.10 -7.72
C GLU A 72 -9.27 -12.26 -8.48
N LEU A 73 -10.18 -11.30 -8.50
CA LEU A 73 -11.43 -11.44 -9.25
C LEU A 73 -11.28 -11.07 -10.74
N THR A 74 -10.43 -10.10 -11.06
CA THR A 74 -10.43 -9.45 -12.38
C THR A 74 -9.18 -9.74 -13.22
N ARG A 75 -8.06 -10.12 -12.59
CA ARG A 75 -6.72 -10.13 -13.21
C ARG A 75 -5.88 -11.34 -12.82
N LYS A 76 -6.50 -12.49 -12.53
CA LYS A 76 -5.77 -13.73 -12.15
C LYS A 76 -4.70 -14.10 -13.16
N GLU A 77 -4.97 -13.86 -14.44
CA GLU A 77 -4.07 -14.21 -15.54
C GLU A 77 -2.78 -13.38 -15.54
N GLU A 78 -2.79 -12.18 -14.96
CA GLU A 78 -1.59 -11.35 -14.85
C GLU A 78 -0.49 -12.06 -14.04
N TYR A 79 -0.86 -12.95 -13.11
CA TYR A 79 0.10 -13.72 -12.30
C TYR A 79 0.97 -14.67 -13.14
N PHE A 80 0.47 -15.18 -14.28
CA PHE A 80 1.26 -16.05 -15.15
C PHE A 80 2.49 -15.36 -15.72
N PHE A 81 2.42 -14.06 -16.00
CA PHE A 81 3.58 -13.28 -16.47
C PHE A 81 4.70 -13.22 -15.44
N TYR A 82 4.36 -13.13 -14.16
CA TYR A 82 5.35 -13.10 -13.08
C TYR A 82 5.94 -14.49 -12.80
N TYR A 83 5.12 -15.54 -12.88
CA TYR A 83 5.59 -16.92 -12.75
C TYR A 83 6.59 -17.30 -13.84
N ASN A 84 6.37 -16.85 -15.08
CA ASN A 84 7.31 -17.06 -16.19
C ASN A 84 8.70 -16.44 -15.94
N GLN A 85 8.80 -15.48 -15.01
CA GLN A 85 10.06 -14.83 -14.61
C GLN A 85 10.65 -15.43 -13.32
N GLY A 86 10.04 -16.49 -12.80
CA GLY A 86 10.41 -17.16 -11.54
C GLY A 86 10.01 -16.38 -10.30
N ILE A 87 9.07 -15.44 -10.40
CA ILE A 87 8.57 -14.66 -9.27
C ILE A 87 7.26 -15.29 -8.79
N GLY A 88 7.22 -15.68 -7.52
CA GLY A 88 5.99 -16.21 -6.90
C GLY A 88 5.00 -15.11 -6.53
N LYS A 89 3.69 -15.40 -6.63
CA LYS A 89 2.61 -14.52 -6.17
C LYS A 89 2.82 -14.05 -4.73
N TYR A 90 3.10 -14.96 -3.80
CA TYR A 90 3.34 -14.62 -2.40
C TYR A 90 4.52 -13.67 -2.22
N GLN A 91 5.59 -13.86 -2.99
CA GLN A 91 6.75 -12.96 -2.94
C GLN A 91 6.39 -11.54 -3.38
N LEU A 92 5.57 -11.36 -4.44
CA LEU A 92 5.09 -10.04 -4.86
C LEU A 92 4.32 -9.34 -3.74
N TRP A 93 3.38 -10.05 -3.12
CA TRP A 93 2.53 -9.47 -2.08
C TRP A 93 3.31 -9.16 -0.80
N ILE A 94 4.22 -10.05 -0.36
CA ILE A 94 5.06 -9.80 0.82
C ILE A 94 5.98 -8.60 0.60
N VAL A 95 6.66 -8.53 -0.54
CA VAL A 95 7.53 -7.38 -0.87
C VAL A 95 6.72 -6.09 -0.91
N THR A 96 5.54 -6.12 -1.55
CA THR A 96 4.64 -4.96 -1.63
C THR A 96 4.19 -4.51 -0.24
N PHE A 97 3.78 -5.44 0.61
CA PHE A 97 3.38 -5.18 1.99
C PHE A 97 4.51 -4.52 2.80
N ILE A 98 5.72 -5.09 2.76
CA ILE A 98 6.89 -4.57 3.49
C ILE A 98 7.21 -3.14 3.03
N VAL A 99 7.28 -2.91 1.71
CA VAL A 99 7.59 -1.58 1.16
C VAL A 99 6.51 -0.57 1.55
N MET A 100 5.22 -0.93 1.40
CA MET A 100 4.12 -0.04 1.80
C MET A 100 4.14 0.27 3.29
N PHE A 101 4.35 -0.75 4.14
CA PHE A 101 4.39 -0.59 5.58
C PHE A 101 5.52 0.36 6.01
N ILE A 102 6.73 0.18 5.46
CA ILE A 102 7.87 1.06 5.75
C ILE A 102 7.58 2.48 5.27
N CYS A 103 7.11 2.65 4.03
CA CYS A 103 6.80 3.97 3.49
C CYS A 103 5.73 4.70 4.31
N CYS A 104 4.65 4.02 4.72
CA CYS A 104 3.59 4.63 5.51
C CYS A 104 4.07 5.02 6.91
N ASN A 105 4.89 4.19 7.57
CA ASN A 105 5.46 4.52 8.88
C ASN A 105 6.42 5.71 8.80
N LEU A 106 7.31 5.74 7.79
CA LEU A 106 8.24 6.86 7.59
C LEU A 106 7.48 8.17 7.33
N LEU A 107 6.48 8.15 6.46
CA LEU A 107 5.63 9.32 6.20
C LEU A 107 4.91 9.79 7.48
N ASN A 108 4.38 8.86 8.26
CA ASN A 108 3.72 9.20 9.51
C ASN A 108 4.68 9.86 10.51
N GLN A 109 5.91 9.35 10.64
CA GLN A 109 6.94 9.95 11.49
C GLN A 109 7.35 11.35 11.02
N ILE A 110 7.50 11.55 9.70
CA ILE A 110 7.81 12.87 9.13
C ILE A 110 6.70 13.87 9.45
N ILE A 111 5.43 13.48 9.30
CA ILE A 111 4.29 14.33 9.63
C ILE A 111 4.29 14.68 11.11
N GLU A 112 4.52 13.72 12.00
CA GLU A 112 4.64 13.96 13.43
C GLU A 112 5.74 14.98 13.75
N LEU A 113 6.94 14.80 13.19
CA LEU A 113 8.06 15.73 13.39
C LEU A 113 7.74 17.14 12.88
N CYS A 114 7.13 17.26 11.70
CA CYS A 114 6.70 18.55 11.17
C CYS A 114 5.66 19.23 12.07
N THR A 115 4.71 18.47 12.62
CA THR A 115 3.67 19.04 13.50
C THR A 115 4.22 19.45 14.86
N GLN A 116 5.24 18.76 15.36
CA GLN A 116 5.94 19.14 16.59
C GLN A 116 6.80 20.39 16.38
N ALA A 117 7.49 20.51 15.24
CA ALA A 117 8.30 21.68 14.93
C ALA A 117 7.48 22.96 14.70
N LEU A 118 6.19 22.82 14.38
CA LEU A 118 5.26 23.93 14.17
C LEU A 118 4.59 24.43 15.47
N LYS A 119 4.65 23.63 16.55
CA LYS A 119 4.18 24.01 17.88
C LYS A 119 5.23 24.79 18.64
#